data_AF-A0A3S5C6B7-F1
#
_entry.id   AF-A0A3S5C6B7-F1
#
_cell.length_a   1.000
_cell.length_b   1.000
_cell.length_c   1.000
_cell.angle_alpha   90.00
_cell.angle_beta   90.00
_cell.angle_gamma   90.00
#
_symmetry.space_group_name_H-M   'P 1'
#
loop_
_entity.id
_entity.type
_entity.pdbx_description
1 polymer ?
#
loop_
_entity_poly.entity_id
_entity_poly.type
_entity_poly.pdbx_seq_one_letter_code
_entity_poly.pdbx_strand_id
1 'polypeptide(L)'
;MSSYTAEMIIRLREEKKEMRNRDFAVSIGISEAEFVAAYCTIGKAKRLHANVATFLESAPQLGTVMALTRNEYAVHEITGCFGEIVQSQHIPITLGEIDLRIFPKQWKFGFEYDMIVLGKPTKSLQFFDQSGVSIFKLYPTDTTNMEEWNKLVDKLLHEDQSSVLDILPAPIPVQCDIEKLDVEHFRDRWRNMTDVHQLHEIISELKINRHDAVKYAGSEFSDALSEDSIEIMLNQAAQKDKLLCFCSHCSLNHKDLKEKL
;
A
#
# COMPACT_ATOMS: atom_id res chain seq x y z
N MET A 1 0.44 12.84 19.11
CA MET A 1 -0.87 13.48 18.90
C MET A 1 -0.61 14.84 18.27
N SER A 2 -0.99 15.00 17.00
CA SER A 2 -0.89 16.28 16.32
C SER A 2 -1.78 17.32 17.02
N SER A 3 -1.29 18.56 17.17
CA SER A 3 -2.02 19.64 17.85
C SER A 3 -2.99 20.40 16.92
N TYR A 4 -3.14 19.97 15.66
CA TYR A 4 -3.98 20.67 14.70
C TYR A 4 -5.43 20.18 14.76
N THR A 5 -6.38 21.11 14.80
CA THR A 5 -7.80 20.78 14.62
C THR A 5 -8.08 20.48 13.14
N ALA A 6 -9.19 19.79 12.85
CA ALA A 6 -9.61 19.51 11.48
C ALA A 6 -9.72 20.79 10.64
N GLU A 7 -10.29 21.86 11.21
CA GLU A 7 -10.39 23.18 10.56
C GLU A 7 -9.01 23.76 10.20
N MET A 8 -8.02 23.65 11.11
CA MET A 8 -6.66 24.11 10.84
C MET A 8 -6.00 23.31 9.72
N ILE A 9 -6.17 21.98 9.70
CA ILE A 9 -5.63 21.11 8.64
C ILE A 9 -6.18 21.52 7.28
N ILE A 10 -7.51 21.70 7.17
CA ILE A 10 -8.19 22.08 5.92
C ILE A 10 -7.72 23.46 5.46
N ARG A 11 -7.63 24.44 6.36
CA ARG A 11 -7.12 25.77 6.04
C ARG A 11 -5.68 25.73 5.52
N LEU A 12 -4.80 25.01 6.20
CA LEU A 12 -3.39 24.87 5.77
C LEU A 12 -3.28 24.16 4.41
N ARG A 13 -4.21 23.23 4.11
CA ARG A 13 -4.25 22.55 2.82
C ARG A 13 -4.56 23.51 1.66
N GLU A 14 -5.47 24.46 1.87
CA GLU A 14 -5.80 25.48 0.85
C GLU A 14 -4.60 26.40 0.54
N GLU A 15 -3.81 26.77 1.55
CA GLU A 15 -2.59 27.55 1.39
C GLU A 15 -1.51 26.80 0.58
N LYS A 16 -1.55 25.47 0.60
CA LYS A 16 -0.59 24.58 -0.08
C LYS A 16 -1.26 23.69 -1.13
N LYS A 17 -2.31 24.19 -1.82
CA LYS A 17 -3.17 23.39 -2.71
C LYS A 17 -2.45 22.56 -3.79
N GLU A 18 -1.29 23.03 -4.24
CA GLU A 18 -0.47 22.36 -5.27
C GLU A 18 0.35 21.16 -4.74
N MET A 19 0.56 21.05 -3.42
CA MET A 19 1.26 19.90 -2.85
C MET A 19 0.42 18.64 -2.95
N ARG A 20 1.06 17.49 -3.20
CA ARG A 20 0.38 16.21 -3.05
C ARG A 20 0.00 15.99 -1.58
N ASN A 21 -1.12 15.31 -1.35
CA ASN A 21 -1.68 15.13 0.00
C ASN A 21 -0.68 14.51 0.99
N ARG A 22 0.15 13.56 0.54
CA ARG A 22 1.24 12.97 1.36
C ARG A 22 2.23 14.03 1.83
N ASP A 23 2.75 14.78 0.88
CA ASP A 23 3.82 15.76 1.13
C ASP A 23 3.29 16.89 2.01
N PHE A 24 2.03 17.28 1.80
CA PHE A 24 1.34 18.20 2.68
C PHE A 24 1.27 17.68 4.12
N ALA A 25 0.76 16.46 4.32
CA ALA A 25 0.64 15.84 5.64
C ALA A 25 1.99 15.76 6.36
N VAL A 26 3.03 15.30 5.66
CA VAL A 26 4.41 15.28 6.16
C VAL A 26 4.89 16.69 6.53
N SER A 27 4.62 17.70 5.69
CA SER A 27 5.09 19.08 5.92
C SER A 27 4.54 19.74 7.18
N ILE A 28 3.41 19.25 7.70
CA ILE A 28 2.80 19.73 8.94
C ILE A 28 2.85 18.69 10.06
N GLY A 29 3.58 17.58 9.86
CA GLY A 29 3.83 16.57 10.88
C GLY A 29 2.61 15.73 11.26
N ILE A 30 1.70 15.47 10.31
CA ILE A 30 0.54 14.57 10.51
C ILE A 30 0.59 13.37 9.57
N SER A 31 -0.12 12.30 9.92
CA SER A 31 -0.33 11.17 9.02
C SER A 31 -1.31 11.52 7.88
N GLU A 32 -1.25 10.76 6.79
CA GLU A 32 -2.17 10.97 5.67
C GLU A 32 -3.61 10.57 6.05
N ALA A 33 -3.78 9.61 6.96
CA ALA A 33 -5.09 9.27 7.50
C ALA A 33 -5.70 10.43 8.31
N GLU A 34 -4.92 11.10 9.17
CA GLU A 34 -5.39 12.29 9.91
C GLU A 34 -5.78 13.41 8.94
N PHE A 35 -5.02 13.60 7.86
CA PHE A 35 -5.36 14.55 6.81
C PHE A 35 -6.73 14.25 6.18
N VAL A 36 -6.98 13.01 5.76
CA VAL A 36 -8.27 12.64 5.16
C VAL A 36 -9.40 12.71 6.18
N ALA A 37 -9.17 12.28 7.43
CA ALA A 37 -10.16 12.32 8.50
C ALA A 37 -10.64 13.74 8.83
N ALA A 38 -9.78 14.76 8.67
CA ALA A 38 -10.19 16.15 8.83
C ALA A 38 -11.38 16.51 7.91
N TYR A 39 -11.41 15.98 6.69
CA TYR A 39 -12.48 16.25 5.73
C TYR A 39 -13.82 15.58 6.06
N CYS A 40 -13.88 14.66 7.03
CA CYS A 40 -15.14 14.16 7.58
C CYS A 40 -15.97 15.29 8.20
N THR A 41 -15.31 16.27 8.84
CA THR A 41 -15.98 17.40 9.52
C THR A 41 -16.76 18.33 8.61
N ILE A 42 -16.49 18.29 7.30
CA ILE A 42 -17.17 19.10 6.27
C ILE A 42 -17.89 18.24 5.23
N GLY A 43 -18.07 16.94 5.51
CA GLY A 43 -18.78 16.02 4.62
C GLY A 43 -18.09 15.73 3.29
N LYS A 44 -16.77 15.97 3.20
CA LYS A 44 -15.94 15.65 2.02
C LYS A 44 -15.19 14.33 2.15
N ALA A 45 -15.20 13.73 3.33
CA ALA A 45 -14.82 12.34 3.52
C ALA A 45 -15.91 11.62 4.30
N LYS A 46 -16.04 10.32 4.08
CA LYS A 46 -16.83 9.41 4.92
C LYS A 46 -15.88 8.39 5.51
N ARG A 47 -15.92 8.22 6.83
CA ARG A 47 -15.17 7.18 7.52
C ARG A 47 -15.79 5.82 7.25
N LEU A 48 -14.95 4.84 6.96
CA LEU A 48 -15.33 3.47 6.63
C LEU A 48 -14.63 2.49 7.57
N HIS A 49 -15.30 1.38 7.86
CA HIS A 49 -14.68 0.17 8.37
C HIS A 49 -13.63 -0.31 7.38
N ALA A 50 -12.40 -0.52 7.83
CA ALA A 50 -11.32 -1.07 7.00
C ALA A 50 -11.46 -2.61 6.83
N ASN A 51 -12.65 -3.07 6.45
CA ASN A 51 -12.99 -4.48 6.34
C ASN A 51 -12.61 -5.03 4.94
N VAL A 52 -11.47 -5.72 4.89
CA VAL A 52 -10.93 -6.33 3.66
C VAL A 52 -11.86 -7.39 3.08
N ALA A 53 -12.56 -8.17 3.91
CA ALA A 53 -13.44 -9.23 3.41
C ALA A 53 -14.62 -8.64 2.62
N THR A 54 -15.32 -7.66 3.22
CA THR A 54 -16.42 -6.94 2.56
C THR A 54 -15.96 -6.19 1.31
N PHE A 55 -14.77 -5.58 1.37
CA PHE A 55 -14.15 -4.96 0.21
C PHE A 55 -13.95 -5.96 -0.94
N LEU A 56 -13.28 -7.09 -0.65
CA LEU A 56 -13.00 -8.12 -1.64
C LEU A 56 -14.29 -8.74 -2.22
N GLU A 57 -15.30 -9.01 -1.40
CA GLU A 57 -16.59 -9.53 -1.89
C GLU A 57 -17.26 -8.62 -2.93
N SER A 58 -17.04 -7.30 -2.85
CA SER A 58 -17.64 -6.31 -3.76
C SER A 58 -16.70 -5.90 -4.90
N ALA A 59 -15.40 -6.08 -4.74
CA ALA A 59 -14.38 -5.58 -5.67
C ALA A 59 -14.58 -6.02 -7.15
N PRO A 60 -14.95 -7.28 -7.48
CA PRO A 60 -15.19 -7.69 -8.87
C PRO A 60 -16.37 -6.98 -9.54
N GLN A 61 -17.32 -6.45 -8.75
CA GLN A 61 -18.51 -5.76 -9.27
C GLN A 61 -18.26 -4.29 -9.61
N LEU A 62 -17.11 -3.73 -9.21
CA LEU A 62 -16.76 -2.32 -9.44
C LEU A 62 -16.44 -2.01 -10.92
N GLY A 63 -16.23 -3.02 -11.77
CA GLY A 63 -15.73 -2.83 -13.12
C GLY A 63 -14.28 -2.33 -13.12
N THR A 64 -13.92 -1.50 -14.10
CA THR A 64 -12.55 -0.99 -14.22
C THR A 64 -12.30 0.16 -13.25
N VAL A 65 -11.22 0.07 -12.48
CA VAL A 65 -10.78 1.05 -11.49
C VAL A 65 -9.27 1.24 -11.61
N MET A 66 -8.74 2.34 -11.06
CA MET A 66 -7.30 2.49 -10.87
C MET A 66 -6.94 2.18 -9.41
N ALA A 67 -6.13 1.15 -9.23
CA ALA A 67 -5.59 0.70 -7.96
C ALA A 67 -4.18 1.28 -7.75
N LEU A 68 -3.99 1.98 -6.62
CA LEU A 68 -2.72 2.60 -6.25
C LEU A 68 -2.18 1.98 -4.97
N THR A 69 -0.95 1.49 -5.05
CA THR A 69 -0.12 1.08 -3.90
C THR A 69 1.20 1.80 -3.96
N ARG A 70 1.79 2.12 -2.81
CA ARG A 70 3.08 2.82 -2.77
C ARG A 70 3.84 2.51 -1.50
N ASN A 71 5.12 2.86 -1.54
CA ASN A 71 5.94 3.08 -0.35
C ASN A 71 6.63 4.44 -0.46
N GLU A 72 7.70 4.64 0.31
CA GLU A 72 8.44 5.90 0.29
C GLU A 72 9.13 6.17 -1.06
N TYR A 73 9.53 5.12 -1.76
CA TYR A 73 10.43 5.16 -2.91
C TYR A 73 9.75 4.89 -4.24
N ALA A 74 8.59 4.24 -4.24
CA ALA A 74 7.89 3.85 -5.46
C ALA A 74 6.37 4.00 -5.32
N VAL A 75 5.73 4.36 -6.44
CA VAL A 75 4.26 4.40 -6.61
C VAL A 75 3.90 3.45 -7.75
N HIS A 76 2.89 2.62 -7.51
CA HIS A 76 2.40 1.64 -8.47
C HIS A 76 0.91 1.85 -8.68
N GLU A 77 0.56 2.24 -9.90
CA GLU A 77 -0.80 2.53 -10.35
C GLU A 77 -1.16 1.58 -11.47
N ILE A 78 -2.23 0.79 -11.27
CA ILE A 78 -2.73 -0.18 -12.24
C ILE A 78 -4.20 0.09 -12.49
N THR A 79 -4.56 0.26 -13.77
CA THR A 79 -5.95 0.41 -14.19
C THR A 79 -6.44 -0.92 -14.75
N GLY A 80 -7.48 -1.48 -14.13
CA GLY A 80 -8.01 -2.78 -14.51
C GLY A 80 -9.21 -3.20 -13.68
N CYS A 81 -9.66 -4.43 -13.89
CA CYS A 81 -10.71 -5.08 -13.14
C CYS A 81 -10.12 -6.00 -12.07
N PHE A 82 -10.84 -6.14 -10.95
CA PHE A 82 -10.55 -7.21 -10.00
C PHE A 82 -10.98 -8.56 -10.60
N GLY A 83 -10.03 -9.49 -10.70
CA GLY A 83 -10.28 -10.84 -11.20
C GLY A 83 -10.70 -11.81 -10.09
N GLU A 84 -10.13 -13.00 -10.12
CA GLU A 84 -10.43 -14.05 -9.14
C GLU A 84 -9.95 -13.65 -7.73
N ILE A 85 -10.78 -13.93 -6.73
CA ILE A 85 -10.46 -13.67 -5.33
C ILE A 85 -10.30 -15.00 -4.61
N VAL A 86 -9.08 -15.25 -4.15
CA VAL A 86 -8.76 -16.41 -3.33
C VAL A 86 -8.70 -15.95 -1.87
N GLN A 87 -9.77 -16.22 -1.13
CA GLN A 87 -9.79 -15.97 0.31
C GLN A 87 -9.03 -17.10 1.01
N SER A 88 -7.84 -16.79 1.55
CA SER A 88 -7.14 -17.67 2.50
C SER A 88 -7.32 -17.12 3.92
N GLN A 89 -7.17 -17.98 4.94
CA GLN A 89 -7.30 -17.56 6.36
C GLN A 89 -6.29 -16.48 6.78
N HIS A 90 -5.21 -16.28 6.05
CA HIS A 90 -4.11 -15.41 6.47
C HIS A 90 -3.82 -14.27 5.48
N ILE A 91 -3.80 -14.54 4.18
CA ILE A 91 -3.43 -13.59 3.14
C ILE A 91 -4.40 -13.73 1.98
N PRO A 92 -5.48 -12.93 1.92
CA PRO A 92 -6.34 -12.87 0.75
C PRO A 92 -5.56 -12.40 -0.48
N ILE A 93 -5.96 -12.94 -1.62
CA ILE A 93 -5.29 -12.73 -2.90
C ILE A 93 -6.30 -12.33 -3.95
N THR A 94 -5.94 -11.35 -4.79
CA THR A 94 -6.62 -11.11 -6.07
C THR A 94 -5.71 -11.57 -7.21
N LEU A 95 -6.27 -12.23 -8.22
CA LEU A 95 -5.55 -12.70 -9.41
C LEU A 95 -6.20 -12.10 -10.65
N GLY A 96 -5.42 -11.47 -11.52
CA GLY A 96 -5.93 -10.80 -12.73
C GLY A 96 -5.11 -9.55 -13.04
N GLU A 97 -5.77 -8.53 -13.61
CA GLU A 97 -5.13 -7.24 -13.90
C GLU A 97 -4.70 -6.53 -12.61
N ILE A 98 -5.56 -6.55 -11.58
CA ILE A 98 -5.21 -6.10 -10.23
C ILE A 98 -4.82 -7.32 -9.40
N ASP A 99 -3.52 -7.61 -9.32
CA ASP A 99 -2.94 -8.76 -8.59
C ASP A 99 -2.36 -8.30 -7.23
N LEU A 100 -3.06 -8.65 -6.15
CA LEU A 100 -2.74 -8.19 -4.79
C LEU A 100 -2.47 -9.37 -3.84
N ARG A 101 -1.58 -9.16 -2.88
CA ARG A 101 -1.46 -9.97 -1.65
C ARG A 101 -1.73 -9.07 -0.46
N ILE A 102 -2.86 -9.27 0.20
CA ILE A 102 -3.39 -8.35 1.21
C ILE A 102 -3.13 -8.91 2.60
N PHE A 103 -2.71 -8.06 3.54
CA PHE A 103 -2.54 -8.41 4.96
C PHE A 103 -3.62 -7.71 5.80
N PRO A 104 -4.79 -8.33 6.03
CA PRO A 104 -5.97 -7.62 6.55
C PRO A 104 -5.76 -7.00 7.93
N LYS A 105 -4.97 -7.63 8.80
CA LYS A 105 -4.72 -7.16 10.17
C LYS A 105 -4.09 -5.78 10.24
N GLN A 106 -3.42 -5.36 9.17
CA GLN A 106 -2.75 -4.08 9.09
C GLN A 106 -3.66 -2.94 8.63
N TRP A 107 -4.82 -3.23 8.06
CA TRP A 107 -5.78 -2.22 7.63
C TRP A 107 -6.56 -1.72 8.85
N LYS A 108 -6.46 -0.42 9.14
CA LYS A 108 -7.04 0.18 10.36
C LYS A 108 -8.03 1.28 10.09
N PHE A 109 -7.74 2.14 9.14
CA PHE A 109 -8.62 3.26 8.79
C PHE A 109 -9.00 3.15 7.31
N GLY A 110 -10.28 3.37 7.02
CA GLY A 110 -10.82 3.42 5.66
C GLY A 110 -11.60 4.71 5.46
N PHE A 111 -11.56 5.28 4.26
CA PHE A 111 -12.34 6.47 3.91
C PHE A 111 -12.80 6.42 2.45
N GLU A 112 -14.02 6.88 2.19
CA GLU A 112 -14.35 7.46 0.89
C GLU A 112 -13.97 8.95 0.97
N TYR A 113 -13.18 9.44 0.02
CA TYR A 113 -12.73 10.83 0.00
C TYR A 113 -13.08 11.52 -1.32
N ASP A 114 -13.81 12.63 -1.22
CA ASP A 114 -14.21 13.50 -2.30
C ASP A 114 -13.22 14.65 -2.42
N MET A 115 -12.44 14.63 -3.49
CA MET A 115 -11.38 15.60 -3.74
C MET A 115 -11.45 16.18 -5.14
N ILE A 116 -10.67 17.24 -5.36
CA ILE A 116 -10.49 17.82 -6.69
C ILE A 116 -9.07 17.46 -7.15
N VAL A 117 -8.96 16.73 -8.26
CA VAL A 117 -7.70 16.36 -8.90
C VAL A 117 -7.65 17.02 -10.27
N LEU A 118 -6.65 17.88 -10.51
CA LEU A 118 -6.52 18.63 -11.77
C LEU A 118 -7.82 19.35 -12.18
N GLY A 119 -8.53 19.91 -11.21
CA GLY A 119 -9.80 20.61 -11.43
C GLY A 119 -11.03 19.71 -11.58
N LYS A 120 -10.88 18.38 -11.54
CA LYS A 120 -11.99 17.43 -11.65
C LYS A 120 -12.38 16.85 -10.28
N PRO A 121 -13.67 16.91 -9.89
CA PRO A 121 -14.17 16.15 -8.75
C PRO A 121 -13.89 14.67 -8.94
N THR A 122 -13.22 14.06 -7.97
CA THR A 122 -12.79 12.67 -7.99
C THR A 122 -13.07 12.06 -6.63
N LYS A 123 -13.76 10.92 -6.62
CA LYS A 123 -13.94 10.09 -5.43
C LYS A 123 -12.77 9.12 -5.32
N SER A 124 -12.48 8.66 -4.10
CA SER A 124 -11.51 7.58 -3.90
C SER A 124 -11.84 6.78 -2.65
N LEU A 125 -11.59 5.48 -2.67
CA LEU A 125 -11.51 4.68 -1.45
C LEU A 125 -10.05 4.65 -1.02
N GLN A 126 -9.76 4.98 0.23
CA GLN A 126 -8.39 5.04 0.75
C GLN A 126 -8.30 4.28 2.07
N PHE A 127 -7.31 3.40 2.17
CA PHE A 127 -7.08 2.55 3.33
C PHE A 127 -5.69 2.80 3.91
N PHE A 128 -5.59 2.80 5.24
CA PHE A 128 -4.42 3.20 6.00
C PHE A 128 -4.13 2.23 7.15
N ASP A 129 -2.86 2.16 7.57
CA ASP A 129 -2.43 1.38 8.72
C ASP A 129 -2.61 2.11 10.06
N GLN A 130 -2.23 1.47 11.16
CA GLN A 130 -2.37 2.02 12.53
C GLN A 130 -1.58 3.32 12.75
N SER A 131 -0.53 3.55 11.95
CA SER A 131 0.26 4.78 11.97
C SER A 131 -0.28 5.86 11.02
N GLY A 132 -1.38 5.55 10.32
CA GLY A 132 -2.03 6.44 9.37
C GLY A 132 -1.30 6.56 8.03
N VAL A 133 -0.42 5.61 7.71
CA VAL A 133 0.25 5.55 6.40
C VAL A 133 -0.64 4.82 5.40
N SER A 134 -0.70 5.33 4.16
CA SER A 134 -1.55 4.76 3.10
C SER A 134 -1.06 3.38 2.68
N ILE A 135 -1.98 2.41 2.72
CA ILE A 135 -1.79 1.03 2.27
C ILE A 135 -2.24 0.88 0.82
N PHE A 136 -3.47 1.35 0.53
CA PHE A 136 -4.15 1.09 -0.73
C PHE A 136 -5.12 2.23 -1.06
N LYS A 137 -5.20 2.58 -2.34
CA LYS A 137 -6.23 3.50 -2.82
C LYS A 137 -6.87 2.97 -4.09
N LEU A 138 -8.16 3.25 -4.23
CA LEU A 138 -8.91 3.03 -5.46
C LEU A 138 -9.47 4.35 -5.96
N TYR A 139 -9.35 4.53 -7.26
CA TYR A 139 -9.92 5.65 -7.99
C TYR A 139 -10.87 5.12 -9.07
N PRO A 140 -12.07 5.68 -9.19
CA PRO A 140 -12.96 5.33 -10.28
C PRO A 140 -12.39 5.82 -11.61
N THR A 141 -12.74 5.12 -12.67
CA THR A 141 -12.55 5.49 -14.08
C THR A 141 -13.91 5.77 -14.70
N ASP A 142 -13.93 6.17 -15.97
CA ASP A 142 -15.17 6.39 -16.72
C ASP A 142 -16.04 5.11 -16.84
N THR A 143 -15.44 3.94 -16.66
CA THR A 143 -16.10 2.62 -16.74
C THR A 143 -16.31 1.95 -15.39
N THR A 144 -16.07 2.66 -14.27
CA THR A 144 -16.40 2.13 -12.93
C THR A 144 -17.90 2.05 -12.75
N ASN A 145 -18.37 0.92 -12.22
CA ASN A 145 -19.76 0.77 -11.79
C ASN A 145 -20.00 1.54 -10.48
N MET A 146 -20.43 2.81 -10.63
CA MET A 146 -20.67 3.69 -9.48
C MET A 146 -21.85 3.26 -8.61
N GLU A 147 -22.77 2.43 -9.11
CA GLU A 147 -23.84 1.86 -8.29
C GLU A 147 -23.26 0.88 -7.27
N GLU A 148 -22.39 -0.03 -7.73
CA GLU A 148 -21.71 -1.01 -6.87
C GLU A 148 -20.66 -0.34 -5.96
N TRP A 149 -20.02 0.73 -6.43
CA TRP A 149 -19.18 1.58 -5.58
C TRP A 149 -19.96 2.14 -4.39
N ASN A 150 -21.13 2.74 -4.65
CA ASN A 150 -21.95 3.33 -3.58
C ASN A 150 -22.46 2.24 -2.63
N LYS A 151 -22.89 1.08 -3.14
CA LYS A 151 -23.28 -0.07 -2.29
C LYS A 151 -22.14 -0.54 -1.39
N LEU A 152 -20.91 -0.59 -1.91
CA LEU A 152 -19.72 -0.93 -1.13
C LEU A 152 -19.46 0.12 -0.03
N VAL A 153 -19.52 1.40 -0.37
CA VAL A 153 -19.38 2.50 0.60
C VAL A 153 -20.43 2.37 1.72
N ASP A 154 -21.68 2.09 1.37
CA ASP A 154 -22.76 1.93 2.35
C ASP A 154 -22.53 0.72 3.27
N LYS A 155 -22.08 -0.42 2.72
CA LYS A 155 -21.72 -1.63 3.51
C LYS A 155 -20.56 -1.37 4.47
N LEU A 156 -19.61 -0.53 4.08
CA LEU A 156 -18.42 -0.22 4.87
C LEU A 156 -18.60 1.01 5.77
N LEU A 157 -19.74 1.71 5.72
CA LEU A 157 -19.90 2.97 6.44
C LEU A 157 -19.70 2.77 7.95
N HIS A 158 -18.80 3.57 8.52
CA HIS A 158 -18.52 3.52 9.95
C HIS A 158 -19.56 4.34 10.72
N GLU A 159 -20.00 3.87 11.88
CA GLU A 159 -20.98 4.57 12.71
C GLU A 159 -20.43 5.89 13.27
N ASP A 160 -19.17 5.89 13.70
CA ASP A 160 -18.43 7.11 14.05
C ASP A 160 -17.87 7.79 12.79
N GLN A 161 -18.33 9.01 12.52
CA GLN A 161 -17.86 9.88 11.43
C GLN A 161 -16.97 11.03 11.92
N SER A 162 -16.47 10.96 13.15
CA SER A 162 -15.53 11.93 13.70
C SER A 162 -14.18 11.90 12.96
N SER A 163 -13.46 13.02 13.02
CA SER A 163 -12.11 13.14 12.48
C SER A 163 -11.01 12.59 13.40
N VAL A 164 -11.36 12.09 14.58
CA VAL A 164 -10.39 11.67 15.59
C VAL A 164 -9.97 10.22 15.33
N LEU A 165 -8.68 10.01 15.14
CA LEU A 165 -8.07 8.70 14.92
C LEU A 165 -7.10 8.36 16.04
N ASP A 166 -7.10 7.08 16.45
CA ASP A 166 -6.13 6.54 17.40
C ASP A 166 -4.84 6.14 16.66
N ILE A 167 -4.05 7.14 16.28
CA ILE A 167 -2.77 6.93 15.58
C ILE A 167 -1.72 6.44 16.58
N LEU A 168 -1.09 5.30 16.27
CA LEU A 168 0.08 4.81 16.99
C LEU A 168 1.36 5.13 16.23
N PRO A 169 2.50 5.28 16.92
CA PRO A 169 3.79 5.43 16.26
C PRO A 169 4.07 4.27 15.29
N ALA A 170 4.67 4.59 14.15
CA ALA A 170 5.13 3.55 13.22
C ALA A 170 6.11 2.59 13.92
N PRO A 171 6.04 1.29 13.65
CA PRO A 171 6.95 0.32 14.23
C PRO A 171 8.39 0.62 13.80
N ILE A 172 9.32 0.50 14.75
CA ILE A 172 10.75 0.66 14.47
C ILE A 172 11.22 -0.55 13.65
N PRO A 173 11.88 -0.34 12.50
CA PRO A 173 12.42 -1.45 11.71
C PRO A 173 13.35 -2.34 12.54
N VAL A 174 13.25 -3.66 12.34
CA VAL A 174 14.15 -4.62 12.98
C VAL A 174 15.57 -4.36 12.47
N GLN A 175 16.44 -3.91 13.38
CA GLN A 175 17.86 -3.83 13.12
C GLN A 175 18.47 -5.20 13.41
N CYS A 176 19.20 -5.74 12.43
CA CYS A 176 19.97 -6.96 12.63
C CYS A 176 21.13 -6.65 13.58
N ASP A 177 21.24 -7.40 14.67
CA ASP A 177 22.46 -7.42 15.49
C ASP A 177 23.49 -8.33 14.82
N ILE A 178 24.27 -7.74 13.91
CA ILE A 178 25.22 -8.46 13.05
C ILE A 178 26.25 -9.23 13.89
N GLU A 179 26.65 -8.71 15.05
CA GLU A 179 27.65 -9.35 15.91
C GLU A 179 27.17 -10.68 16.49
N LYS A 180 25.85 -10.89 16.54
CA LYS A 180 25.22 -12.12 17.04
C LYS A 180 24.72 -13.04 15.93
N LEU A 181 24.83 -12.62 14.67
CA LEU A 181 24.32 -13.38 13.54
C LEU A 181 25.30 -14.50 13.16
N ASP A 182 24.83 -15.75 13.26
CA ASP A 182 25.49 -16.89 12.63
C ASP A 182 25.21 -16.88 11.12
N VAL A 183 26.10 -16.21 10.37
CA VAL A 183 25.97 -16.03 8.92
C VAL A 183 26.01 -17.36 8.16
N GLU A 184 26.78 -18.35 8.61
CA GLU A 184 26.86 -19.63 7.90
C GLU A 184 25.61 -20.47 8.16
N HIS A 185 25.07 -20.46 9.39
CA HIS A 185 23.77 -21.07 9.66
C HIS A 185 22.65 -20.44 8.80
N PHE A 186 22.66 -19.12 8.66
CA PHE A 186 21.73 -18.42 7.77
C PHE A 186 21.89 -18.88 6.30
N ARG A 187 23.12 -18.94 5.78
CA ARG A 187 23.39 -19.37 4.40
C ARG A 187 23.02 -20.82 4.15
N ASP A 188 23.26 -21.70 5.11
CA ASP A 188 22.83 -23.10 5.01
C ASP A 188 21.32 -23.23 4.91
N ARG A 189 20.56 -22.47 5.71
CA ARG A 189 19.10 -22.41 5.56
C ARG A 189 18.67 -21.84 4.22
N TRP A 190 19.37 -20.82 3.72
CA TRP A 190 19.11 -20.25 2.39
C TRP A 190 19.33 -21.28 1.28
N ARG A 191 20.43 -22.05 1.30
CA ARG A 191 20.72 -23.14 0.35
C ARG A 191 19.62 -24.18 0.28
N ASN A 192 19.07 -24.53 1.43
CA ASN A 192 18.07 -25.57 1.56
C ASN A 192 16.64 -25.08 1.32
N MET A 193 16.44 -23.82 0.91
CA MET A 193 15.12 -23.33 0.51
C MET A 193 14.64 -24.06 -0.76
N THR A 194 13.42 -24.56 -0.67
CA THR A 194 12.69 -25.18 -1.79
C THR A 194 11.56 -24.29 -2.30
N ASP A 195 11.20 -23.26 -1.55
CA ASP A 195 10.17 -22.29 -1.90
C ASP A 195 10.61 -20.87 -1.48
N VAL A 196 10.40 -19.88 -2.36
CA VAL A 196 10.80 -18.48 -2.14
C VAL A 196 10.13 -17.83 -0.92
N HIS A 197 8.96 -18.33 -0.49
CA HIS A 197 8.23 -17.83 0.68
C HIS A 197 8.87 -18.28 2.00
N GLN A 198 9.71 -19.33 2.00
CA GLN A 198 10.45 -19.79 3.19
C GLN A 198 11.44 -18.74 3.71
N LEU A 199 11.90 -17.83 2.85
CA LEU A 199 12.81 -16.76 3.27
C LEU A 199 12.19 -15.89 4.38
N HIS A 200 10.88 -15.67 4.36
CA HIS A 200 10.19 -14.87 5.38
C HIS A 200 10.31 -15.49 6.78
N GLU A 201 10.17 -16.81 6.87
CA GLU A 201 10.30 -17.54 8.14
C GLU A 201 11.75 -17.52 8.62
N ILE A 202 12.71 -17.77 7.73
CA ILE A 202 14.14 -17.77 8.04
C ILE A 202 14.58 -16.42 8.62
N ILE A 203 14.26 -15.31 7.94
CA ILE A 203 14.69 -13.98 8.40
C ILE A 203 13.96 -13.56 9.69
N SER A 204 12.72 -14.00 9.89
CA SER A 204 11.96 -13.74 11.12
C SER A 204 12.57 -14.45 12.32
N GLU A 205 12.89 -15.74 12.19
CA GLU A 205 13.51 -16.54 13.27
C GLU A 205 14.90 -16.03 13.64
N LEU A 206 15.70 -15.65 12.63
CA LEU A 206 17.04 -15.13 12.82
C LEU A 206 17.08 -13.62 13.14
N LYS A 207 15.91 -12.96 13.17
CA LYS A 207 15.75 -11.52 13.44
C LYS A 207 16.61 -10.62 12.55
N ILE A 208 16.74 -11.01 11.28
CA ILE A 208 17.44 -10.26 10.24
C ILE A 208 16.37 -9.54 9.42
N ASN A 209 16.60 -8.29 9.01
CA ASN A 209 15.74 -7.67 8.00
C ASN A 209 16.12 -8.18 6.59
N ARG A 210 15.20 -8.01 5.63
CA ARG A 210 15.39 -8.54 4.26
C ARG A 210 16.59 -7.95 3.53
N HIS A 211 16.90 -6.67 3.74
CA HIS A 211 18.05 -6.02 3.12
C HIS A 211 19.36 -6.66 3.59
N ASP A 212 19.52 -6.81 4.91
CA ASP A 212 20.67 -7.47 5.50
C ASP A 212 20.73 -8.94 5.10
N ALA A 213 19.60 -9.64 5.04
CA ALA A 213 19.56 -11.03 4.58
C ALA A 213 20.13 -11.19 3.16
N VAL A 214 19.71 -10.35 2.20
CA VAL A 214 20.28 -10.37 0.84
C VAL A 214 21.76 -10.02 0.86
N LYS A 215 22.18 -9.02 1.65
CA LYS A 215 23.59 -8.62 1.77
C LYS A 215 24.48 -9.74 2.35
N TYR A 216 23.99 -10.47 3.34
CA TYR A 216 24.75 -11.51 4.04
C TYR A 216 24.68 -12.89 3.39
N ALA A 217 23.72 -13.12 2.48
CA ALA A 217 23.67 -14.33 1.67
C ALA A 217 25.00 -14.53 0.92
N GLY A 218 25.63 -13.43 0.50
CA GLY A 218 26.94 -13.42 -0.14
C GLY A 218 26.87 -13.77 -1.63
N SER A 219 28.01 -13.68 -2.31
CA SER A 219 28.12 -13.87 -3.77
C SER A 219 27.77 -15.27 -4.28
N GLU A 220 27.47 -16.22 -3.38
CA GLU A 220 26.85 -17.50 -3.73
C GLU A 220 25.40 -17.31 -4.21
N PHE A 221 24.70 -16.28 -3.72
CA PHE A 221 23.27 -16.04 -3.97
C PHE A 221 22.93 -14.62 -4.44
N SER A 222 23.75 -13.64 -4.08
CA SER A 222 23.46 -12.23 -4.31
C SER A 222 24.70 -11.44 -4.69
N ASP A 223 24.57 -10.66 -5.77
CA ASP A 223 25.56 -9.69 -6.20
C ASP A 223 24.99 -8.28 -6.09
N ALA A 224 25.80 -7.36 -5.56
CA ALA A 224 25.46 -5.95 -5.54
C ALA A 224 25.61 -5.38 -6.96
N LEU A 225 24.56 -4.73 -7.44
CA LEU A 225 24.54 -4.06 -8.73
C LEU A 225 24.73 -2.55 -8.55
N SER A 226 25.12 -1.88 -9.63
CA SER A 226 25.22 -0.41 -9.66
C SER A 226 23.84 0.24 -9.56
N GLU A 227 23.78 1.48 -9.07
CA GLU A 227 22.53 2.21 -8.85
C GLU A 227 21.71 2.43 -10.13
N ASP A 228 22.38 2.52 -11.28
CA ASP A 228 21.77 2.67 -12.62
C ASP A 228 21.22 1.36 -13.20
N SER A 229 21.49 0.21 -12.57
CA SER A 229 21.10 -1.10 -13.11
C SER A 229 19.59 -1.26 -13.28
N ILE A 230 18.78 -0.64 -12.42
CA ILE A 230 17.30 -0.69 -12.54
C ILE A 230 16.85 0.06 -13.79
N GLU A 231 17.35 1.27 -14.02
CA GLU A 231 17.00 2.07 -15.19
C GLU A 231 17.42 1.38 -16.49
N ILE A 232 18.65 0.84 -16.52
CA ILE A 232 19.16 0.09 -17.66
C ILE A 232 18.27 -1.13 -17.95
N MET A 233 17.93 -1.90 -16.91
CA MET A 233 17.10 -3.10 -17.04
C MET A 233 15.69 -2.77 -17.56
N LEU A 234 15.04 -1.73 -17.02
CA LEU A 234 13.71 -1.30 -17.46
C LEU A 234 13.72 -0.84 -18.93
N ASN A 235 14.72 -0.04 -19.33
CA ASN A 235 14.87 0.43 -20.71
C ASN A 235 15.10 -0.72 -21.71
N GLN A 236 15.84 -1.75 -21.30
CA GLN A 236 16.06 -2.95 -22.13
C GLN A 236 14.81 -3.81 -22.23
N ALA A 237 14.10 -4.02 -21.12
CA ALA A 237 12.91 -4.85 -21.08
C ALA A 237 11.76 -4.27 -21.91
N ALA A 238 11.63 -2.94 -21.95
CA ALA A 238 10.67 -2.24 -22.81
C ALA A 238 10.74 -2.68 -24.30
N GLN A 239 11.88 -3.20 -24.74
CA GLN A 239 12.12 -3.59 -26.13
C GLN A 239 11.83 -5.07 -26.44
N LYS A 240 11.66 -5.95 -25.44
CA LYS A 240 11.71 -7.41 -25.69
C LYS A 240 10.70 -8.26 -24.93
N ASP A 241 10.61 -8.13 -23.60
CA ASP A 241 10.04 -9.18 -22.74
C ASP A 241 9.07 -8.64 -21.68
N LYS A 242 8.25 -9.56 -21.14
CA LYS A 242 7.34 -9.27 -20.04
C LYS A 242 8.12 -9.26 -18.72
N LEU A 243 7.95 -8.22 -17.92
CA LEU A 243 8.50 -8.14 -16.57
C LEU A 243 7.41 -8.23 -15.52
N LEU A 244 7.78 -8.76 -14.36
CA LEU A 244 6.92 -8.74 -13.19
C LEU A 244 7.41 -7.68 -12.21
N CYS A 245 6.59 -6.66 -11.99
CA CYS A 245 6.88 -5.59 -11.03
C CYS A 245 6.12 -5.84 -9.72
N PHE A 246 6.83 -5.68 -8.60
CA PHE A 246 6.23 -5.71 -7.27
C PHE A 246 6.44 -4.37 -6.59
N CYS A 247 5.35 -3.76 -6.11
CA CYS A 247 5.41 -2.62 -5.21
C CYS A 247 4.65 -2.96 -3.94
N SER A 248 5.31 -2.79 -2.80
CA SER A 248 4.76 -3.18 -1.50
C SER A 248 4.75 -2.03 -0.53
N HIS A 249 3.66 -1.90 0.22
CA HIS A 249 3.67 -1.40 1.59
C HIS A 249 3.78 -2.60 2.54
N CYS A 250 4.14 -2.41 3.81
CA CYS A 250 4.22 -3.52 4.78
C CYS A 250 2.91 -4.33 4.94
N SER A 251 1.81 -3.80 4.40
CA SER A 251 0.44 -4.28 4.54
C SER A 251 -0.21 -4.74 3.23
N LEU A 252 0.48 -4.63 2.09
CA LEU A 252 -0.02 -4.98 0.76
C LEU A 252 1.14 -5.16 -0.22
N ASN A 253 1.18 -6.28 -0.95
CA ASN A 253 2.02 -6.41 -2.14
C ASN A 253 1.14 -6.29 -3.39
N HIS A 254 1.48 -5.38 -4.29
CA HIS A 254 0.82 -5.20 -5.58
C HIS A 254 1.77 -5.69 -6.68
N LYS A 255 1.28 -6.64 -7.47
CA LYS A 255 2.01 -7.30 -8.55
C LYS A 255 1.40 -6.89 -9.90
N ASP A 256 2.25 -6.63 -10.89
CA ASP A 256 1.82 -6.32 -12.25
C ASP A 256 2.74 -7.01 -13.27
N LEU A 257 2.12 -7.66 -14.27
CA LEU A 257 2.83 -8.19 -15.42
C LEU A 257 2.89 -7.12 -16.52
N LYS A 258 4.01 -6.41 -16.58
CA LYS A 258 4.29 -5.42 -17.62
C LYS A 258 4.57 -6.12 -18.94
N GLU A 259 3.69 -5.95 -19.93
CA GLU A 259 3.95 -6.43 -21.29
C GLU A 259 4.76 -5.44 -22.14
N LYS A 260 4.73 -4.14 -21.79
CA LYS A 260 5.62 -3.07 -22.26
C LYS A 260 5.73 -1.98 -21.19
N LEU A 261 6.93 -1.43 -20.99
CA LEU A 261 7.21 -0.30 -20.10
C LEU A 261 7.14 1.03 -20.85
#